data_AF-A0A844T6R9-F1
#
_entry.id   AF-A0A844T6R9-F1
#
_cell.length_a   1.000
_cell.length_b   1.000
_cell.length_c   1.000
_cell.angle_alpha   90.00
_cell.angle_beta   90.00
_cell.angle_gamma   90.00
#
_symmetry.space_group_name_H-M   'P 1'
#
loop_
_entity.id
_entity.type
_entity.pdbx_description
1 polymer ?
#
loop_
_entity_poly.entity_id
_entity_poly.type
_entity_poly.pdbx_seq_one_letter_code
_entity_poly.pdbx_strand_id
1 'polypeptide(L)'
;MTGNSNVTNLTNTLSEIQFAPPVGDPTQLSSYKTLTAVNYVGHSSTIGLNTYLGTDGSPSDRLVINGGTASGNTFLKISNTTGAGALTTGNGILVVDAING
;
A
#
# COMPACT_ATOMS: atom_id res chain seq x y z
N MET A 1 -9.58 -0.42 6.23
CA MET A 1 -8.64 -1.50 6.56
C MET A 1 -7.91 -1.18 7.86
N THR A 2 -8.14 -1.95 8.92
CA THR A 2 -7.57 -1.69 10.26
C THR A 2 -6.45 -2.66 10.66
N GLY A 3 -6.23 -3.72 9.88
CA GLY A 3 -5.12 -4.65 10.07
C GLY A 3 -4.69 -5.28 8.75
N ASN A 4 -3.70 -6.15 8.82
CA ASN A 4 -3.25 -6.94 7.67
C ASN A 4 -4.39 -7.82 7.16
N SER A 5 -4.48 -8.00 5.84
CA SER A 5 -5.53 -8.82 5.24
C SER A 5 -4.99 -9.59 4.04
N ASN A 6 -5.44 -10.82 3.91
CA ASN A 6 -5.10 -11.72 2.81
C ASN A 6 -6.40 -12.10 2.09
N VAL A 7 -6.43 -11.92 0.77
CA VAL A 7 -7.59 -12.20 -0.08
C VAL A 7 -7.12 -12.95 -1.31
N THR A 8 -7.88 -13.93 -1.80
CA THR A 8 -7.51 -14.60 -3.05
C THR A 8 -7.82 -13.72 -4.26
N ASN A 9 -9.07 -13.28 -4.41
CA ASN A 9 -9.51 -12.44 -5.51
C ASN A 9 -10.08 -11.14 -4.97
N LEU A 10 -9.49 -10.01 -5.35
CA LEU A 10 -9.94 -8.69 -4.95
C LEU A 10 -10.34 -7.88 -6.19
N THR A 11 -11.64 -7.61 -6.30
CA THR A 11 -12.19 -6.64 -7.27
C THR A 11 -12.57 -5.37 -6.53
N ASN A 12 -11.94 -4.25 -6.90
CA ASN A 12 -12.17 -2.93 -6.32
C ASN A 12 -12.79 -2.04 -7.42
N THR A 13 -14.08 -1.71 -7.32
CA THR A 13 -14.83 -1.02 -8.39
C THR A 13 -15.62 0.14 -7.83
N LEU A 14 -15.33 1.35 -8.33
CA LEU A 14 -15.99 2.59 -7.89
C LEU A 14 -15.99 2.75 -6.36
N SER A 15 -14.94 2.28 -5.70
CA SER A 15 -14.80 2.23 -4.25
C SER A 15 -13.43 2.69 -3.77
N GLU A 16 -13.35 3.03 -2.48
CA GLU A 16 -12.11 3.38 -1.79
C GLU A 16 -11.79 2.32 -0.73
N ILE A 17 -10.57 1.76 -0.80
CA ILE A 17 -9.99 0.97 0.27
C ILE A 17 -9.08 1.90 1.07
N GLN A 18 -9.57 2.41 2.20
CA GLN A 18 -8.79 3.29 3.07
C GLN A 18 -8.08 2.49 4.18
N PHE A 19 -6.76 2.63 4.27
CA PHE A 19 -5.98 2.12 5.39
C PHE A 19 -6.08 3.07 6.58
N ALA A 20 -6.39 2.51 7.75
CA ALA A 20 -6.37 3.28 8.98
C ALA A 20 -4.92 3.68 9.31
N PRO A 21 -4.68 4.89 9.84
CA PRO A 21 -3.35 5.34 10.24
C PRO A 21 -2.62 4.34 11.17
N PRO A 22 -1.29 4.34 11.19
CA PRO A 22 -0.53 3.58 12.19
C PRO A 22 -0.91 4.05 13.61
N VAL A 23 -1.06 3.10 14.53
CA VAL A 23 -1.31 3.37 15.95
C VAL A 23 -0.02 3.29 16.79
N GLY A 24 1.03 2.68 16.24
CA GLY A 24 2.37 2.59 16.84
C GLY A 24 3.32 3.66 16.30
N ASP A 25 4.62 3.48 16.56
CA ASP A 25 5.68 4.36 16.08
C ASP A 25 5.68 4.42 14.53
N PRO A 26 5.44 5.58 13.90
CA PRO A 26 5.37 5.71 12.45
C PRO A 26 6.73 5.53 11.75
N THR A 27 7.85 5.52 12.50
CA THR A 27 9.18 5.21 11.92
C THR A 27 9.42 3.71 11.76
N GLN A 28 8.53 2.86 12.29
CA GLN A 28 8.65 1.40 12.23
C GLN A 28 7.71 0.81 11.19
N LEU A 29 8.23 -0.08 10.34
CA LEU A 29 7.42 -0.78 9.32
C LEU A 29 6.28 -1.61 9.93
N SER A 30 6.46 -2.15 11.14
CA SER A 30 5.44 -2.94 11.84
C SER A 30 4.18 -2.17 12.20
N SER A 31 4.19 -0.83 12.13
CA SER A 31 3.02 0.02 12.37
C SER A 31 2.09 0.12 11.15
N TYR A 32 2.57 -0.28 9.98
CA TYR A 32 1.85 -0.25 8.71
C TYR A 32 1.26 -1.61 8.38
N LYS A 33 0.32 -1.62 7.44
CA LYS A 33 -0.49 -2.78 7.12
C LYS A 33 -0.29 -3.21 5.67
N THR A 34 -0.55 -4.48 5.41
CA THR A 34 -0.56 -5.03 4.07
C THR A 34 -1.95 -5.52 3.69
N LEU A 35 -2.34 -5.24 2.45
CA LEU A 35 -3.41 -5.96 1.77
C LEU A 35 -2.76 -6.87 0.74
N THR A 36 -2.74 -8.17 1.02
CA THR A 36 -2.19 -9.18 0.13
C THR A 36 -3.30 -9.81 -0.70
N ALA A 37 -3.21 -9.71 -2.02
CA ALA A 37 -4.11 -10.36 -2.96
C ALA A 37 -3.35 -11.39 -3.82
N VAL A 38 -3.99 -12.46 -4.28
CA VAL A 38 -3.42 -13.25 -5.38
C VAL A 38 -3.76 -12.57 -6.70
N ASN A 39 -5.04 -12.28 -6.92
CA ASN A 39 -5.52 -11.53 -8.09
C ASN A 39 -6.13 -10.20 -7.66
N TYR A 40 -5.72 -9.11 -8.31
CA TYR A 40 -6.26 -7.77 -8.10
C TYR A 40 -6.82 -7.18 -9.40
N VAL A 41 -8.07 -6.71 -9.34
CA VAL A 41 -8.72 -5.98 -10.44
C VAL A 41 -9.22 -4.64 -9.91
N GLY A 42 -8.66 -3.55 -10.41
CA GLY A 42 -9.12 -2.19 -10.12
C GLY A 42 -10.00 -1.62 -11.24
N HIS A 43 -11.08 -0.94 -10.89
CA HIS A 43 -11.90 -0.22 -11.88
C HIS A 43 -12.37 1.12 -11.33
N SER A 44 -11.73 2.21 -11.75
CA SER A 44 -12.02 3.58 -11.28
C SER A 44 -12.12 3.65 -9.75
N SER A 45 -11.14 3.03 -9.09
CA SER A 45 -11.10 2.85 -7.64
C SER A 45 -9.92 3.58 -7.03
N THR A 46 -9.93 3.73 -5.70
CA THR A 46 -8.86 4.35 -4.93
C THR A 46 -8.38 3.42 -3.83
N ILE A 47 -7.07 3.42 -3.56
CA ILE A 47 -6.49 2.86 -2.34
C ILE A 47 -5.77 3.99 -1.59
N GLY A 48 -6.22 4.24 -0.37
CA GLY A 48 -5.61 5.19 0.55
C GLY A 48 -4.56 4.51 1.41
N LEU A 49 -3.30 4.89 1.26
CA LEU A 49 -2.13 4.33 1.95
C LEU A 49 -1.51 5.38 2.88
N ASN A 50 -1.07 4.96 4.06
CA ASN A 50 -0.27 5.77 4.95
C ASN A 50 1.21 5.52 4.69
N THR A 51 2.04 6.57 4.74
CA THR A 51 3.48 6.46 4.47
C THR A 51 4.26 7.42 5.35
N TYR A 52 5.33 6.94 5.98
CA TYR A 52 6.35 7.81 6.54
C TYR A 52 7.20 8.35 5.38
N LEU A 53 7.04 9.63 5.01
CA LEU A 53 7.83 10.22 3.92
C LEU A 53 9.25 10.51 4.40
N GLY A 54 10.19 9.63 4.06
CA GLY A 54 11.62 9.78 4.31
C GLY A 54 12.45 9.42 3.08
N THR A 55 13.58 8.75 3.30
CA THR A 55 14.46 8.23 2.23
C THR A 55 13.92 6.93 1.64
N ASP A 56 14.71 6.30 0.77
CA ASP A 56 14.45 4.93 0.29
C ASP A 56 14.13 3.96 1.43
N GLY A 57 13.19 3.04 1.20
CA GLY A 57 12.82 2.01 2.17
C GLY A 57 12.01 2.50 3.37
N SER A 58 11.56 3.76 3.38
CA SER A 58 10.73 4.27 4.47
C SER A 58 9.45 3.42 4.69
N PRO A 59 8.96 3.29 5.92
CA PRO A 59 7.73 2.57 6.24
C PRO A 59 6.50 3.05 5.47
N SER A 60 5.71 2.11 4.94
CA SER A 60 4.48 2.41 4.21
C SER A 60 3.50 1.24 4.27
N ASP A 61 2.20 1.55 4.19
CA ASP A 61 1.16 0.59 3.87
C ASP A 61 1.35 0.05 2.44
N ARG A 62 1.00 -1.21 2.21
CA ARG A 62 1.25 -1.85 0.90
C ARG A 62 0.05 -2.62 0.37
N LEU A 63 -0.18 -2.48 -0.93
CA LEU A 63 -0.86 -3.52 -1.72
C LEU A 63 0.19 -4.52 -2.17
N VAL A 64 0.04 -5.79 -1.78
CA VAL A 64 0.89 -6.89 -2.24
C VAL A 64 0.07 -7.77 -3.17
N ILE A 65 0.56 -8.03 -4.38
CA ILE A 65 -0.05 -8.98 -5.33
C ILE A 65 0.92 -10.15 -5.43
N ASN A 66 0.49 -11.34 -4.98
CA ASN A 66 1.38 -12.50 -4.82
C ASN A 66 0.88 -13.72 -5.60
N GLY A 67 1.56 -14.04 -6.70
CA GLY A 67 1.35 -15.29 -7.43
C GLY A 67 0.26 -15.26 -8.51
N GLY A 68 -0.38 -14.11 -8.73
CA GLY A 68 -1.50 -13.97 -9.68
C GLY A 68 -1.41 -12.69 -10.50
N THR A 69 -2.54 -12.20 -11.01
CA THR A 69 -2.56 -11.07 -11.96
C THR A 69 -3.07 -9.78 -11.33
N ALA A 70 -2.46 -8.66 -11.72
CA ALA A 70 -2.97 -7.31 -11.48
C ALA A 70 -3.51 -6.71 -12.78
N SER A 71 -4.73 -6.19 -12.78
CA SER A 71 -5.31 -5.55 -13.97
C SER A 71 -6.22 -4.36 -13.66
N GLY A 72 -6.53 -3.58 -14.71
CA GLY A 72 -7.41 -2.41 -14.63
C GLY A 72 -6.71 -1.16 -14.10
N ASN A 73 -7.47 -0.24 -13.50
CA ASN A 73 -6.97 1.06 -13.03
C ASN A 73 -7.32 1.32 -11.55
N THR A 74 -6.37 1.90 -10.83
CA THR A 74 -6.51 2.27 -9.41
C THR A 74 -5.72 3.55 -9.14
N PHE A 75 -6.32 4.49 -8.43
CA PHE A 75 -5.62 5.65 -7.89
C PHE A 75 -5.00 5.31 -6.53
N LEU A 76 -3.76 5.75 -6.32
CA LEU A 76 -3.13 5.68 -4.99
C LEU A 76 -3.17 7.05 -4.34
N LYS A 77 -3.74 7.12 -3.14
CA LYS A 77 -3.76 8.32 -2.30
C LYS A 77 -2.78 8.11 -1.15
N ILE A 78 -1.71 8.90 -1.12
CA ILE A 78 -0.65 8.78 -0.11
C ILE A 78 -0.87 9.82 0.98
N SER A 79 -0.98 9.37 2.23
CA SER A 79 -1.07 10.20 3.42
C SER A 79 0.24 10.14 4.21
N ASN A 80 0.90 11.29 4.38
CA ASN A 80 2.12 11.38 5.17
C ASN A 80 1.83 11.22 6.66
N THR A 81 2.48 10.27 7.32
CA THR A 81 2.36 10.00 8.75
C THR A 81 3.53 10.61 9.53
N THR A 82 3.79 11.90 9.34
CA THR A 82 4.87 12.67 10.01
C THR A 82 6.29 12.50 9.48
N GLY A 83 6.48 11.96 8.29
CA GLY A 83 7.79 11.98 7.63
C GLY A 83 8.18 13.39 7.19
N ALA A 84 9.45 13.77 7.38
CA ALA A 84 9.95 15.11 7.03
C ALA A 84 10.14 15.33 5.52
N GLY A 85 10.09 14.25 4.73
CA GLY A 85 10.52 14.22 3.34
C GLY A 85 12.04 14.10 3.23
N ALA A 86 12.49 13.33 2.24
CA ALA A 86 13.89 13.28 1.84
C ALA A 86 13.99 12.85 0.38
N LEU A 87 15.15 13.09 -0.24
CA LEU A 87 15.44 12.57 -1.58
C LEU A 87 15.51 11.04 -1.52
N THR A 88 14.82 10.40 -2.46
CA THR A 88 14.98 8.97 -2.75
C THR A 88 16.03 8.83 -3.86
N THR A 89 16.99 7.93 -3.69
CA THR A 89 18.13 7.74 -4.58
C THR A 89 18.21 6.34 -5.17
N GLY A 90 17.39 5.41 -4.66
CA GLY A 90 17.29 4.04 -5.12
C GLY A 90 15.85 3.68 -5.46
N ASN A 91 15.33 2.62 -4.84
CA ASN A 91 14.02 2.05 -5.14
C ASN A 91 12.84 2.86 -4.57
N GLY A 92 13.10 3.98 -3.89
CA GLY A 92 12.08 4.81 -3.28
C GLY A 92 11.36 4.13 -2.12
N ILE A 93 10.08 4.47 -1.96
CA ILE A 93 9.21 3.95 -0.90
C ILE A 93 8.22 2.96 -1.54
N LEU A 94 8.30 1.69 -1.12
CA LEU A 94 7.49 0.62 -1.68
C LEU A 94 6.04 0.70 -1.18
N VAL A 95 5.11 0.97 -2.10
CA VAL A 95 3.65 1.10 -1.85
C VAL A 95 2.82 0.01 -2.54
N VAL A 96 3.35 -0.57 -3.61
CA VAL A 96 2.77 -1.71 -4.33
C VAL A 96 3.89 -2.71 -4.58
N ASP A 97 3.66 -3.97 -4.25
CA ASP A 97 4.63 -5.05 -4.38
C ASP A 97 4.00 -6.22 -5.15
N ALA A 98 4.38 -6.40 -6.41
CA ALA A 98 3.94 -7.52 -7.23
C ALA A 98 5.04 -8.58 -7.22
N ILE A 99 4.75 -9.72 -6.62
CA ILE A 99 5.70 -10.82 -6.41
C ILE A 99 5.11 -12.13 -6.96
N ASN A 100 5.98 -12.99 -7.47
CA ASN A 100 5.61 -14.33 -7.94
C ASN A 100 4.57 -14.38 -9.09
N GLY A 101 4.27 -13.28 -9.80
CA GLY A 101 3.33 -13.27 -10.93
C GLY A 101 3.09 -11.88 -11.51
#